data_AF-A0A1M6U6B7-F1
#
_entry.id   AF-A0A1M6U6B7-F1
#
_cell.length_a   1.000
_cell.length_b   1.000
_cell.length_c   1.000
_cell.angle_alpha   90.00
_cell.angle_beta   90.00
_cell.angle_gamma   90.00
#
_symmetry.space_group_name_H-M   'P 1'
#
loop_
_entity.id
_entity.type
_entity.pdbx_description
1 polymer ?
#
loop_
_entity_poly.entity_id
_entity_poly.type
_entity_poly.pdbx_seq_one_letter_code
_entity_poly.pdbx_strand_id
1 'polypeptide(L)'
;MAGVFTKHNGAGYADALICEAEGLDSLRAALRDAGVFCIRVPEVRSVGETEMEIEAIDSGAATTATFQMLGDGLAQMHKSPKLQYGWGGDNYIGLSPQPNRWSATWVYHYLNHYNLFGSGYLEGCRRGFLMVKQVAGHL
;
A
#
# COMPACT_ATOMS: atom_id res chain seq x y z
N MET A 1 -14.96 23.90 -6.96
CA MET A 1 -13.79 23.10 -7.32
C MET A 1 -13.17 22.60 -6.02
N ALA A 2 -12.82 21.31 -5.91
CA ALA A 2 -12.09 20.80 -4.75
C ALA A 2 -10.75 21.55 -4.64
N GLY A 3 -10.28 21.81 -3.41
CA GLY A 3 -9.00 22.47 -3.16
C GLY A 3 -7.81 21.65 -3.69
N VAL A 4 -6.62 22.26 -3.65
CA VAL A 4 -5.34 21.61 -4.02
C VAL A 4 -4.48 21.51 -2.77
N PHE A 5 -3.88 20.33 -2.56
CA PHE A 5 -2.80 20.14 -1.61
C PHE A 5 -1.50 19.88 -2.38
N THR A 6 -0.49 20.70 -2.12
CA THR A 6 0.85 20.58 -2.74
C THR A 6 1.80 19.91 -1.75
N LYS A 7 2.40 18.81 -2.18
CA LYS A 7 3.44 18.08 -1.45
C LYS A 7 4.79 18.41 -2.06
N HIS A 8 5.79 18.67 -1.24
CA HIS A 8 7.18 18.86 -1.66
C HIS A 8 8.02 17.64 -1.33
N ASN A 9 8.95 17.29 -2.21
CA ASN A 9 9.81 16.13 -2.02
C ASN A 9 10.91 16.41 -0.99
N GLY A 10 10.86 15.70 0.14
CA GLY A 10 11.91 15.71 1.16
C GLY A 10 12.67 14.38 1.28
N ALA A 11 12.41 13.41 0.42
CA ALA A 11 12.90 12.04 0.56
C ALA A 11 14.34 11.83 0.08
N GLY A 12 14.92 12.79 -0.64
CA GLY A 12 16.25 12.64 -1.26
C GLY A 12 16.27 11.72 -2.49
N TYR A 13 15.14 11.14 -2.87
CA TYR A 13 14.96 10.31 -4.06
C TYR A 13 14.04 11.01 -5.06
N ALA A 14 14.50 11.18 -6.30
CA ALA A 14 13.79 11.95 -7.33
C ALA A 14 12.43 11.35 -7.71
N ASP A 15 12.27 10.04 -7.63
CA ASP A 15 11.06 9.30 -8.00
C ASP A 15 10.08 9.07 -6.84
N ALA A 16 10.38 9.53 -5.61
CA ALA A 16 9.53 9.26 -4.45
C ALA A 16 8.07 9.72 -4.62
N LEU A 17 7.86 10.93 -5.15
CA LEU A 17 6.51 11.44 -5.42
C LEU A 17 5.83 10.73 -6.60
N ILE A 18 6.61 10.28 -7.59
CA ILE A 18 6.12 9.53 -8.75
C ILE A 18 5.58 8.17 -8.28
N CYS A 19 6.35 7.45 -7.44
CA CYS A 19 5.91 6.18 -6.84
C CYS A 19 4.65 6.35 -5.97
N GLU A 20 4.52 7.48 -5.26
CA GLU A 20 3.31 7.76 -4.47
C GLU A 20 2.10 8.02 -5.37
N ALA A 21 2.25 8.79 -6.44
CA ALA A 21 1.19 9.01 -7.42
C ALA A 21 0.71 7.70 -8.05
N GLU A 22 1.63 6.83 -8.48
CA GLU A 22 1.31 5.49 -8.99
C GLU A 22 0.57 4.63 -7.96
N GLY A 23 0.96 4.73 -6.68
CA GLY A 23 0.31 4.06 -5.57
C GLY A 23 -1.14 4.54 -5.35
N LEU A 24 -1.38 5.85 -5.41
CA LEU A 24 -2.72 6.44 -5.30
C LEU A 24 -3.62 5.98 -6.44
N ASP A 25 -3.11 5.98 -7.68
CA ASP A 25 -3.86 5.52 -8.85
C ASP A 25 -4.20 4.03 -8.77
N SER A 26 -3.24 3.23 -8.33
CA SER A 26 -3.43 1.79 -8.11
C SER A 26 -4.45 1.49 -7.02
N LEU A 27 -4.41 2.24 -5.91
CA LEU A 27 -5.37 2.10 -4.82
C LEU A 27 -6.79 2.47 -5.27
N ARG A 28 -6.93 3.56 -6.03
CA ARG A 28 -8.22 3.97 -6.60
C ARG A 28 -8.79 2.92 -7.55
N ALA A 29 -7.95 2.35 -8.41
CA ALA A 29 -8.34 1.26 -9.29
C ALA A 29 -8.77 0.02 -8.48
N ALA A 30 -8.02 -0.38 -7.46
CA ALA A 30 -8.34 -1.53 -6.63
C ALA A 30 -9.68 -1.37 -5.87
N LEU A 31 -9.95 -0.18 -5.33
CA LEU A 31 -11.23 0.12 -4.68
C LEU A 31 -12.39 0.02 -5.67
N ARG A 32 -12.24 0.61 -6.85
CA ARG A 32 -13.25 0.55 -7.92
C ARG A 32 -13.52 -0.89 -8.36
N ASP A 33 -12.47 -1.65 -8.63
CA ASP A 33 -12.58 -3.04 -9.10
C ASP A 33 -13.21 -3.94 -8.03
N ALA A 34 -13.01 -3.62 -6.75
CA ALA A 34 -13.68 -4.29 -5.62
C ALA A 34 -15.10 -3.79 -5.34
N GLY A 35 -15.60 -2.78 -6.08
CA GLY A 35 -16.93 -2.18 -5.86
C GLY A 35 -17.03 -1.37 -4.56
N VAL A 36 -15.91 -0.82 -4.07
CA VAL A 36 -15.84 -0.02 -2.85
C VAL A 36 -15.88 1.46 -3.20
N PHE A 37 -16.95 2.14 -2.82
CA PHE A 37 -17.16 3.57 -3.08
C PHE A 37 -17.16 4.44 -1.81
N CYS A 38 -17.15 3.81 -0.63
CA CYS A 38 -17.15 4.52 0.65
C CYS A 38 -15.77 5.09 1.04
N ILE A 39 -14.69 4.58 0.44
CA ILE A 39 -13.32 5.05 0.65
C ILE A 39 -12.93 5.91 -0.54
N ARG A 40 -12.43 7.12 -0.25
CA ARG A 40 -11.95 8.06 -1.26
C ARG A 40 -10.43 8.10 -1.27
N VAL A 41 -9.86 8.20 -2.46
CA VAL A 41 -8.41 8.37 -2.69
C VAL A 41 -8.24 9.67 -3.48
N PRO A 42 -7.47 10.65 -2.97
CA PRO A 42 -7.36 11.96 -3.58
C PRO A 42 -6.82 11.85 -5.00
N GLU A 43 -7.40 12.58 -5.95
CA GLU A 43 -6.94 12.59 -7.34
C GLU A 43 -5.56 13.25 -7.47
N VAL A 44 -4.65 12.64 -8.24
CA VAL A 44 -3.38 13.25 -8.62
C VAL A 44 -3.65 14.22 -9.76
N ARG A 45 -3.27 15.49 -9.57
CA ARG A 45 -3.42 16.54 -10.60
C ARG A 45 -2.15 16.73 -11.39
N SER A 46 -1.02 16.74 -10.71
CA SER A 46 0.31 16.85 -11.31
C SER A 46 1.33 16.17 -10.39
N VAL A 47 2.39 15.62 -10.97
CA VAL A 47 3.50 15.01 -10.23
C VAL A 47 4.82 15.24 -10.97
N GLY A 48 5.85 15.56 -10.21
CA GLY A 48 7.23 15.68 -10.68
C GLY A 48 8.21 15.29 -9.56
N GLU A 49 9.50 15.49 -9.81
CA GLU A 49 10.54 15.08 -8.87
C GLU A 49 10.54 15.91 -7.58
N THR A 50 10.17 17.19 -7.66
CA THR A 50 10.24 18.13 -6.53
C THR A 50 8.90 18.38 -5.86
N GLU A 51 7.79 18.21 -6.58
CA GLU A 51 6.45 18.51 -6.09
C GLU A 51 5.37 17.64 -6.72
N MET A 52 4.26 17.50 -5.99
CA MET A 52 3.05 16.80 -6.44
C MET A 52 1.82 17.56 -5.94
N GLU A 53 0.85 17.76 -6.80
CA GLU A 53 -0.44 18.34 -6.45
C GLU A 53 -1.52 17.26 -6.46
N ILE A 54 -2.29 17.19 -5.38
CA ILE A 54 -3.43 16.29 -5.24
C ILE A 54 -4.69 17.05 -4.83
N GLU A 55 -5.84 16.40 -4.96
CA GLU A 55 -7.09 16.85 -4.34
C GLU A 55 -6.89 17.08 -2.83
N ALA A 56 -7.20 18.29 -2.35
CA ALA A 56 -7.21 18.56 -0.92
C ALA A 56 -8.40 17.86 -0.24
N ILE A 57 -8.13 17.18 0.87
CA ILE A 57 -9.15 16.52 1.69
C ILE A 57 -9.46 17.37 2.91
N ASP A 58 -10.72 17.80 3.03
CA ASP A 58 -11.21 18.44 4.25
C ASP A 58 -11.37 17.37 5.34
N SER A 59 -10.48 17.42 6.33
CA SER A 59 -10.51 16.48 7.46
C SER A 59 -11.67 16.79 8.42
N GLY A 60 -12.35 15.75 8.88
CA GLY A 60 -13.37 15.82 9.93
C GLY A 60 -13.02 14.95 11.13
N ALA A 61 -13.80 15.09 12.21
CA ALA A 61 -13.66 14.21 13.37
C ALA A 61 -13.98 12.75 13.01
N ALA A 62 -13.13 11.83 13.44
CA ALA A 62 -13.39 10.42 13.30
C ALA A 62 -14.55 9.99 14.22
N THR A 63 -15.46 9.19 13.68
CA THR A 63 -16.59 8.59 14.39
C THR A 63 -16.54 7.07 14.30
N THR A 64 -17.26 6.38 15.19
CA THR A 64 -17.43 4.92 15.10
C THR A 64 -17.95 4.49 13.73
N ALA A 65 -18.93 5.22 13.18
CA ALA A 65 -19.49 4.93 11.87
C ALA A 65 -18.45 5.06 10.75
N THR A 66 -17.61 6.12 10.76
CA THR A 66 -16.56 6.30 9.75
C THR A 66 -15.46 5.23 9.86
N PHE A 67 -15.11 4.78 11.07
CA PHE A 67 -14.17 3.67 11.24
C PHE A 67 -14.74 2.36 10.72
N GLN A 68 -16.02 2.10 10.98
CA GLN A 68 -16.69 0.91 10.45
C GLN A 68 -16.73 0.92 8.92
N MET A 69 -17.13 2.05 8.32
CA MET A 69 -17.11 2.23 6.86
C MET A 69 -15.71 2.01 6.25
N LEU A 70 -14.66 2.53 6.88
CA LEU A 70 -13.28 2.33 6.44
C LEU A 70 -12.88 0.85 6.55
N GLY A 71 -13.18 0.20 7.68
CA GLY A 71 -12.86 -1.21 7.90
C GLY A 71 -13.55 -2.13 6.89
N ASP A 72 -14.85 -1.94 6.67
CA ASP A 72 -15.63 -2.74 5.73
C ASP A 72 -15.13 -2.55 4.28
N GLY A 73 -14.84 -1.31 3.88
CA GLY A 73 -14.31 -1.01 2.56
C GLY A 73 -12.92 -1.62 2.32
N LEU A 74 -12.00 -1.48 3.29
CA LEU A 74 -10.67 -2.08 3.19
C LEU A 74 -10.75 -3.62 3.16
N ALA A 75 -11.60 -4.22 3.98
CA ALA A 75 -11.81 -5.67 3.98
C ALA A 75 -12.36 -6.16 2.63
N GLN A 76 -13.31 -5.44 2.03
CA GLN A 76 -13.83 -5.77 0.71
C GLN A 76 -12.76 -5.67 -0.38
N MET A 77 -11.96 -4.59 -0.38
CA MET A 77 -10.83 -4.45 -1.31
C MET A 77 -9.84 -5.61 -1.19
N HIS A 78 -9.45 -5.98 0.03
CA HIS A 78 -8.49 -7.05 0.30
C HIS A 78 -8.97 -8.46 -0.06
N LYS A 79 -10.28 -8.69 -0.25
CA LYS A 79 -10.80 -10.00 -0.70
C LYS A 79 -10.46 -10.32 -2.15
N SER A 80 -10.01 -9.34 -2.93
CA SER A 80 -9.59 -9.56 -4.33
C SER A 80 -8.29 -10.36 -4.39
N PRO A 81 -8.30 -11.60 -4.89
CA PRO A 81 -7.09 -12.43 -4.90
C PRO A 81 -6.04 -11.87 -5.85
N LYS A 82 -4.76 -11.99 -5.46
CA LYS A 82 -3.59 -11.67 -6.29
C LYS A 82 -2.69 -12.89 -6.37
N LEU A 83 -2.07 -13.08 -7.54
CA LEU A 83 -1.24 -14.26 -7.81
C LEU A 83 0.17 -14.16 -7.21
N GLN A 84 0.62 -12.94 -6.91
CA GLN A 84 1.98 -12.65 -6.46
C GLN A 84 1.96 -11.56 -5.38
N TYR A 85 3.03 -11.51 -4.60
CA TYR A 85 3.29 -10.48 -3.59
C TYR A 85 4.31 -9.48 -4.12
N GLY A 86 4.19 -8.22 -3.71
CA GLY A 86 5.05 -7.13 -4.19
C GLY A 86 4.36 -6.25 -5.22
N TRP A 87 5.16 -5.71 -6.14
CA TRP A 87 4.86 -4.64 -7.08
C TRP A 87 5.77 -4.72 -8.32
N GLY A 88 5.41 -3.97 -9.36
CA GLY A 88 6.18 -3.88 -10.61
C GLY A 88 7.54 -3.17 -10.49
N GLY A 89 7.75 -2.43 -9.40
CA GLY A 89 8.97 -1.67 -9.11
C GLY A 89 9.18 -1.48 -7.62
N ASP A 90 10.40 -1.10 -7.26
CA ASP A 90 10.72 -0.69 -5.90
C ASP A 90 10.06 0.68 -5.62
N ASN A 91 9.68 0.94 -4.37
CA ASN A 91 9.07 2.21 -3.98
C ASN A 91 9.54 2.62 -2.57
N TYR A 92 8.70 3.29 -1.78
CA TYR A 92 9.12 3.88 -0.51
C TYR A 92 8.10 3.66 0.61
N ILE A 93 8.62 3.48 1.83
CA ILE A 93 7.86 3.56 3.07
C ILE A 93 8.44 4.68 3.93
N GLY A 94 7.77 5.83 3.92
CA GLY A 94 8.34 7.07 4.46
C GLY A 94 9.57 7.48 3.67
N LEU A 95 10.72 7.62 4.35
CA LEU A 95 12.01 7.98 3.72
C LEU A 95 12.85 6.75 3.32
N SER A 96 12.36 5.55 3.58
CA SER A 96 13.11 4.32 3.35
C SER A 96 12.73 3.69 2.01
N PRO A 97 13.71 3.33 1.14
CA PRO A 97 13.46 2.50 -0.01
C PRO A 97 12.82 1.16 0.42
N GLN A 98 11.81 0.74 -0.33
CA GLN A 98 11.10 -0.52 -0.16
C GLN A 98 11.28 -1.37 -1.41
N PRO A 99 12.20 -2.34 -1.37
CA PRO A 99 12.35 -3.34 -2.42
C PRO A 99 11.06 -4.15 -2.54
N ASN A 100 10.36 -3.99 -3.67
CA ASN A 100 8.98 -4.44 -3.80
C ASN A 100 8.76 -5.38 -4.97
N ARG A 101 9.82 -5.81 -5.67
CA ARG A 101 9.71 -6.73 -6.81
C ARG A 101 8.86 -7.97 -6.50
N TRP A 102 8.15 -8.42 -7.52
CA TRP A 102 7.28 -9.59 -7.45
C TRP A 102 7.96 -10.82 -6.83
N SER A 103 7.24 -11.44 -5.91
CA SER A 103 7.58 -12.71 -5.27
C SER A 103 6.40 -13.67 -5.40
N ALA A 104 6.71 -14.91 -5.80
CA ALA A 104 5.72 -15.98 -5.83
C ALA A 104 5.32 -16.48 -4.43
N THR A 105 6.13 -16.20 -3.41
CA THR A 105 5.86 -16.70 -2.04
C THR A 105 5.81 -15.57 -1.03
N TRP A 106 4.84 -15.69 -0.11
CA TRP A 106 4.68 -14.81 1.03
C TRP A 106 5.91 -14.83 1.93
N VAL A 107 6.44 -16.03 2.21
CA VAL A 107 7.56 -16.23 3.14
C VAL A 107 8.80 -15.48 2.66
N TYR A 108 9.16 -15.62 1.39
CA TYR A 108 10.32 -14.92 0.83
C TYR A 108 10.14 -13.41 0.89
N HIS A 109 8.96 -12.91 0.51
CA HIS A 109 8.66 -11.48 0.54
C HIS A 109 8.78 -10.90 1.96
N TYR A 110 8.19 -11.56 2.96
CA TYR A 110 8.24 -11.11 4.35
C TYR A 110 9.63 -11.25 5.00
N LEU A 111 10.40 -12.28 4.66
CA LEU A 111 11.77 -12.43 5.15
C LEU A 111 12.68 -11.32 4.66
N ASN A 112 12.56 -10.94 3.38
CA ASN A 112 13.29 -9.79 2.83
C ASN A 112 12.95 -8.52 3.62
N HIS A 113 11.67 -8.30 3.92
CA HIS A 113 11.23 -7.14 4.69
C HIS A 113 11.65 -7.21 6.16
N TYR A 114 11.69 -8.39 6.78
CA TYR A 114 12.24 -8.58 8.13
C TYR A 114 13.73 -8.23 8.19
N ASN A 115 14.50 -8.62 7.19
CA ASN A 115 15.92 -8.28 7.12
C ASN A 115 16.16 -6.76 6.96
N LEU A 116 15.26 -6.05 6.28
CA LEU A 116 15.41 -4.62 5.97
C LEU A 116 14.79 -3.70 7.04
N PHE A 117 13.63 -4.08 7.57
CA PHE A 117 12.79 -3.24 8.44
C PHE A 117 12.63 -3.79 9.86
N GLY A 118 13.15 -5.00 10.12
CA GLY A 118 13.22 -5.57 11.46
C GLY A 118 11.93 -6.23 11.96
N SER A 119 11.76 -6.21 13.29
CA SER A 119 10.85 -7.09 14.02
C SER A 119 9.36 -6.94 13.70
N GLY A 120 8.94 -5.83 13.09
CA GLY A 120 7.56 -5.64 12.62
C GLY A 120 7.09 -6.73 11.64
N TYR A 121 8.01 -7.34 10.90
CA TYR A 121 7.71 -8.40 9.93
C TYR A 121 7.86 -9.82 10.49
N LEU A 122 8.33 -9.98 11.73
CA LEU A 122 8.64 -11.28 12.34
C LEU A 122 7.41 -12.19 12.40
N GLU A 123 6.28 -11.65 12.84
CA GLU A 123 5.04 -12.42 12.96
C GLU A 123 4.52 -12.87 11.59
N GLY A 124 4.70 -12.04 10.56
CA GLY A 124 4.37 -12.42 9.18
C GLY A 124 5.25 -13.57 8.66
N CYS A 125 6.56 -13.54 8.97
CA CYS A 125 7.48 -14.63 8.66
C CYS A 125 7.08 -15.93 9.36
N ARG A 126 6.78 -15.86 10.68
CA ARG A 126 6.37 -17.02 11.48
C ARG A 126 5.12 -17.68 10.93
N ARG A 127 4.07 -16.90 10.60
CA ARG A 127 2.85 -17.43 9.97
C ARG A 127 3.15 -18.09 8.63
N GLY A 128 3.99 -17.47 7.81
CA GLY A 128 4.42 -18.03 6.54
C GLY A 128 5.08 -19.41 6.68
N PHE A 129 6.03 -19.55 7.62
CA PHE A 129 6.67 -20.84 7.88
C PHE A 129 5.71 -21.90 8.43
N LEU A 130 4.76 -21.52 9.28
CA LEU A 130 3.73 -22.44 9.77
C LEU A 130 2.89 -23.00 8.61
N MET A 131 2.50 -22.15 7.66
CA MET A 131 1.73 -22.58 6.50
C MET A 131 2.52 -23.53 5.59
N VAL A 132 3.80 -23.23 5.35
CA VAL A 132 4.69 -24.15 4.59
C VAL A 132 4.80 -25.50 5.30
N LYS A 133 4.98 -25.52 6.63
CA LYS A 133 5.05 -26.77 7.41
C LYS A 133 3.76 -27.58 7.35
N GLN A 134 2.60 -26.91 7.37
CA GLN A 134 1.30 -27.58 7.23
C GLN A 134 1.17 -28.25 5.87
N VAL A 135 1.48 -27.55 4.78
CA VAL A 135 1.39 -28.12 3.43
C VAL A 135 2.41 -29.24 3.23
N ALA A 136 3.66 -29.04 3.65
CA ALA A 136 4.74 -30.02 3.49
C ALA A 136 4.57 -31.26 4.38
N GLY A 137 3.90 -31.14 5.53
CA GLY A 137 3.59 -32.27 6.41
C GLY A 137 2.42 -33.14 5.93
N HIS A 138 1.74 -32.73 4.86
CA HIS A 138 0.67 -33.49 4.21
C HIS A 138 1.10 -34.06 2.84
N LEU A 139 2.37 -33.92 2.47
CA LEU A 139 3.02 -34.58 1.33
C LEU A 139 3.83 -35.79 1.83
#